data_AF-A0A8B8FXQ7-F1
#
_entry.id   AF-A0A8B8FXQ7-F1
#
_cell.length_a   1.000
_cell.length_b   1.000
_cell.length_c   1.000
_cell.angle_alpha   90.00
_cell.angle_beta   90.00
_cell.angle_gamma   90.00
#
_symmetry.space_group_name_H-M   'P 1'
#
loop_
_entity.id
_entity.type
_entity.pdbx_description
1 polymer ?
#
loop_
_entity_poly.entity_id
_entity_poly.type
_entity_poly.pdbx_seq_one_letter_code
_entity_poly.pdbx_strand_id
1 'polypeptide(L)'
;MTVNEYGTGCPVAYYFSNRADETIFKLFFSQMKSKVGVIEPEVFMCNDAPAYYNAWSIVMGDVPHRLLCIWHVDRNWRKHLCKIKRRAEKKFLVYKTLRVLLQITSVDEFKTCQDQVINDLLKDEDTHAFGIYFKDSYSKRSEVWAYCYRLKKGINTNMYLESFHKVLKHYLEGKKCQRLDKIINSVMKINRDIILKRLIKISKNVMTSKEKKICESHTRGESITTSSI
;
A
#
# COMPACT_ATOMS: atom_id res chain seq x y z
N MET A 1 4.32 7.48 4.56
CA MET A 1 3.76 6.84 5.77
C MET A 1 4.68 5.72 6.15
N THR A 2 5.14 5.67 7.39
CA THR A 2 5.94 4.57 7.96
C THR A 2 5.14 3.85 9.03
N VAL A 3 5.67 2.75 9.57
CA VAL A 3 5.09 2.03 10.70
C VAL A 3 6.03 2.17 11.87
N ASN A 4 5.52 2.60 13.02
CA ASN A 4 6.32 2.76 14.23
C ASN A 4 6.43 1.44 15.03
N GLU A 5 7.19 1.46 16.13
CA GLU A 5 7.45 0.32 17.03
C GLU A 5 6.18 -0.29 17.64
N TYR A 6 5.09 0.46 17.67
CA TYR A 6 3.77 0.03 18.15
C TYR A 6 2.84 -0.44 17.03
N GLY A 7 3.37 -0.66 15.81
CA GLY A 7 2.59 -1.13 14.68
C GLY A 7 1.55 -0.13 14.18
N THR A 8 1.75 1.16 14.47
CA THR A 8 0.86 2.25 14.07
C THR A 8 1.44 3.01 12.88
N GLY A 9 0.59 3.34 11.90
CA GLY A 9 0.98 4.19 10.78
C GLY A 9 1.34 5.60 11.24
N CYS A 10 2.54 6.07 10.91
CA CYS A 10 3.04 7.40 11.22
C CYS A 10 3.46 8.14 9.94
N PRO A 11 2.86 9.29 9.62
CA PRO A 11 3.43 10.20 8.63
C PRO A 11 4.74 10.77 9.19
N VAL A 12 5.78 10.83 8.36
CA VAL A 12 7.12 11.31 8.75
C VAL A 12 7.56 12.54 7.96
N ALA A 13 6.90 12.81 6.85
CA ALA A 13 7.16 13.95 6.00
C ALA A 13 5.88 14.32 5.24
N TYR A 14 5.75 15.61 4.95
CA TYR A 14 4.63 16.19 4.22
C TYR A 14 5.17 17.04 3.08
N TYR A 15 4.49 16.96 1.95
CA TYR A 15 4.84 17.72 0.76
C TYR A 15 3.58 18.34 0.18
N PHE A 16 3.58 19.66 0.04
CA PHE A 16 2.48 20.42 -0.54
C PHE A 16 2.93 21.01 -1.86
N SER A 17 2.16 20.77 -2.92
CA SER A 17 2.51 21.21 -4.27
C SER A 17 1.30 21.32 -5.16
N ASN A 18 1.39 22.23 -6.13
CA ASN A 18 0.49 22.31 -7.27
C ASN A 18 0.88 21.34 -8.40
N ARG A 19 2.03 20.67 -8.29
CA ARG A 19 2.58 19.73 -9.27
C ARG A 19 2.77 18.34 -8.68
N ALA A 20 2.64 17.32 -9.52
CA ALA A 20 2.80 15.93 -9.16
C ALA A 20 3.60 15.18 -10.24
N ASP A 21 4.83 15.63 -10.46
CA ASP A 21 5.76 15.07 -11.44
C ASP A 21 7.10 14.67 -10.80
N GLU A 22 7.90 13.91 -11.55
CA GLU A 22 9.16 13.33 -11.08
C GLU A 22 10.16 14.38 -10.57
N THR A 23 10.22 15.56 -11.19
CA THR A 23 11.14 16.64 -10.80
C THR A 23 10.87 17.10 -9.38
N ILE A 24 9.59 17.28 -9.09
CA ILE A 24 9.10 17.71 -7.80
C ILE A 24 9.32 16.63 -6.73
N PHE A 25 9.11 15.36 -7.05
CA PHE A 25 9.40 14.27 -6.12
C PHE A 25 10.89 14.15 -5.83
N LYS A 26 11.77 14.34 -6.82
CA LYS A 26 13.23 14.38 -6.61
C LYS A 26 13.63 15.50 -5.65
N LEU A 27 13.07 16.69 -5.83
CA LEU A 27 13.33 17.81 -4.92
C LEU A 27 12.89 17.46 -3.49
N PHE A 28 11.67 16.93 -3.33
CA PHE A 28 11.16 16.54 -2.02
C PHE A 28 12.03 15.48 -1.34
N PHE A 29 12.38 14.40 -2.04
CA PHE A 29 13.24 13.36 -1.48
C PHE A 29 14.67 13.87 -1.21
N SER A 30 15.19 14.80 -2.01
CA SER A 30 16.51 15.39 -1.76
C SER A 30 16.52 16.21 -0.47
N GLN A 31 15.44 16.95 -0.20
CA GLN A 31 15.26 17.64 1.08
C GLN A 31 15.09 16.67 2.26
N MET A 32 14.45 15.52 2.05
CA MET A 32 14.43 14.48 3.08
C MET A 32 15.85 13.94 3.34
N LYS A 33 16.58 13.60 2.27
CA LYS A 33 17.95 13.06 2.36
C LYS A 33 18.90 14.02 3.07
N SER A 34 18.79 15.32 2.83
CA SER A 34 19.62 16.32 3.50
C SER A 34 19.35 16.43 5.00
N LYS A 35 18.16 16.02 5.47
CA LYS A 35 17.77 16.09 6.89
C LYS A 35 18.01 14.81 7.67
N VAL A 36 17.79 13.65 7.05
CA VAL A 36 17.83 12.35 7.75
C VAL A 36 18.79 11.34 7.13
N GLY A 37 19.53 11.72 6.09
CA GLY A 37 20.39 10.82 5.34
C GLY A 37 19.63 9.91 4.38
N VAL A 38 20.31 8.87 3.90
CA VAL A 38 19.69 7.85 3.04
C VAL A 38 18.78 6.97 3.88
N ILE A 39 17.55 6.77 3.41
CA ILE A 39 16.59 5.85 4.02
C ILE A 39 16.61 4.57 3.21
N GLU A 40 16.86 3.45 3.89
CA GLU A 40 16.94 2.11 3.28
C GLU A 40 15.74 1.26 3.73
N PRO A 41 14.55 1.43 3.10
CA PRO A 41 13.40 0.65 3.47
C PRO A 41 13.48 -0.75 2.86
N GLU A 42 13.15 -1.77 3.65
CA GLU A 42 12.95 -3.13 3.15
C GLU A 42 11.86 -3.17 2.06
N VAL A 43 10.83 -2.33 2.22
CA VAL A 43 9.71 -2.25 1.29
C VAL A 43 9.31 -0.82 1.02
N PHE A 44 9.25 -0.48 -0.27
CA PHE A 44 8.71 0.78 -0.75
C PHE A 44 7.35 0.56 -1.42
N MET A 45 6.34 1.30 -0.97
CA MET A 45 5.01 1.26 -1.58
C MET A 45 4.59 2.60 -2.15
N CYS A 46 4.24 2.62 -3.43
CA CYS A 46 3.68 3.79 -4.11
C CYS A 46 2.39 3.46 -4.86
N ASN A 47 1.76 4.49 -5.42
CA ASN A 47 0.71 4.27 -6.41
C ASN A 47 1.32 3.73 -7.73
N ASP A 48 0.46 3.47 -8.70
CA ASP A 48 0.86 3.00 -10.02
C ASP A 48 1.24 4.16 -10.94
N ALA A 49 2.23 4.96 -10.54
CA ALA A 49 2.82 6.01 -11.34
C ALA A 49 4.36 5.91 -11.26
N PRO A 50 5.07 5.80 -12.39
CA PRO A 50 6.54 5.61 -12.40
C PRO A 50 7.31 6.71 -11.67
N ALA A 51 6.81 7.95 -11.74
CA ALA A 51 7.48 9.14 -11.20
C ALA A 51 7.87 9.02 -9.72
N TYR A 52 7.09 8.31 -8.89
CA TYR A 52 7.39 8.18 -7.46
C TYR A 52 8.62 7.30 -7.20
N TYR A 53 8.66 6.11 -7.78
CA TYR A 53 9.77 5.18 -7.55
C TYR A 53 11.03 5.63 -8.28
N ASN A 54 10.89 6.17 -9.50
CA ASN A 54 12.04 6.70 -10.25
C ASN A 54 12.73 7.82 -9.47
N ALA A 55 11.95 8.78 -8.95
CA ALA A 55 12.49 9.85 -8.11
C ALA A 55 13.13 9.31 -6.82
N TRP A 56 12.52 8.31 -6.18
CA TRP A 56 13.09 7.69 -4.99
C TRP A 56 14.42 7.00 -5.29
N SER A 57 14.46 6.11 -6.28
CA SER A 57 15.67 5.34 -6.65
C SER A 57 16.83 6.26 -7.02
N ILE A 58 16.56 7.37 -7.73
CA ILE A 58 17.59 8.36 -8.06
C ILE A 58 18.17 9.06 -6.82
N VAL A 59 17.36 9.33 -5.80
CA VAL A 59 17.81 10.11 -4.63
C VAL A 59 18.32 9.22 -3.49
N MET A 60 17.59 8.15 -3.20
CA MET A 60 17.77 7.27 -2.04
C MET A 60 18.41 5.93 -2.41
N GLY A 61 18.38 5.52 -3.69
CA GLY A 61 18.82 4.19 -4.13
C GLY A 61 17.69 3.17 -4.24
N ASP A 62 18.05 1.99 -4.74
CA ASP A 62 17.11 0.89 -4.96
C ASP A 62 16.65 0.24 -3.66
N VAL A 63 15.53 -0.46 -3.74
CA VAL A 63 14.90 -1.13 -2.60
C VAL A 63 14.69 -2.61 -2.89
N PRO A 64 14.79 -3.51 -1.90
CA PRO A 64 14.58 -4.94 -2.10
C PRO A 64 13.18 -5.27 -2.62
N HIS A 65 12.17 -4.55 -2.12
CA HIS A 65 10.78 -4.82 -2.45
C HIS A 65 10.04 -3.55 -2.84
N ARG A 66 9.75 -3.42 -4.14
CA ARG A 66 8.83 -2.41 -4.67
C ARG A 66 7.43 -2.96 -4.77
N LEU A 67 6.47 -2.35 -4.09
CA LEU A 67 5.07 -2.75 -4.12
C LEU A 67 4.18 -1.61 -4.63
N LEU A 68 3.10 -1.98 -5.31
CA LEU A 68 2.00 -1.07 -5.62
C LEU A 68 1.02 -1.02 -4.45
N CYS A 69 0.34 0.12 -4.29
CA CYS A 69 -0.78 0.22 -3.38
C CYS A 69 -1.99 -0.54 -3.96
N ILE A 70 -2.49 -1.56 -3.24
CA ILE A 70 -3.60 -2.41 -3.70
C ILE A 70 -4.86 -1.56 -3.98
N TRP A 71 -5.11 -0.52 -3.19
CA TRP A 71 -6.24 0.37 -3.44
C TRP A 71 -6.15 1.05 -4.81
N HIS A 72 -4.95 1.50 -5.21
CA HIS A 72 -4.74 2.12 -6.51
C HIS A 72 -4.84 1.10 -7.66
N VAL A 73 -4.35 -0.12 -7.45
CA VAL A 73 -4.51 -1.22 -8.41
C VAL A 73 -6.00 -1.52 -8.63
N ASP A 74 -6.76 -1.71 -7.55
CA ASP A 74 -8.20 -1.95 -7.58
C ASP A 74 -8.96 -0.81 -8.28
N ARG A 75 -8.63 0.44 -7.92
CA ARG A 75 -9.21 1.64 -8.54
C ARG A 75 -8.92 1.70 -10.04
N ASN A 76 -7.70 1.39 -10.46
CA ASN A 76 -7.32 1.37 -11.86
C ASN A 76 -8.05 0.27 -12.62
N TRP A 77 -8.20 -0.94 -12.06
CA TRP A 77 -9.00 -2.00 -12.66
C TRP A 77 -10.44 -1.53 -12.89
N ARG A 78 -11.10 -1.00 -11.84
CA ARG A 78 -12.46 -0.47 -11.94
C ARG A 78 -12.61 0.61 -13.00
N LYS A 79 -11.68 1.57 -13.07
CA LYS A 79 -11.69 2.64 -14.08
C LYS A 79 -11.66 2.08 -15.50
N HIS A 80 -10.94 0.98 -15.73
CA HIS A 80 -10.78 0.39 -17.05
C HIS A 80 -11.82 -0.67 -17.40
N LEU A 81 -12.73 -1.04 -16.49
CA LEU A 81 -13.88 -1.91 -16.81
C LEU A 81 -14.80 -1.31 -17.89
N CYS A 82 -14.72 0.00 -18.15
CA CYS A 82 -15.40 0.63 -19.29
C CYS A 82 -14.96 0.06 -20.65
N LYS A 83 -13.78 -0.57 -20.73
CA LYS A 83 -13.28 -1.25 -21.94
C LYS A 83 -14.06 -2.53 -22.29
N ILE A 84 -14.92 -3.00 -21.40
CA ILE A 84 -15.77 -4.18 -21.63
C ILE A 84 -17.07 -3.72 -22.31
N LYS A 85 -17.35 -4.27 -23.50
CA LYS A 85 -18.45 -3.83 -24.38
C LYS A 85 -19.87 -4.12 -23.81
N ARG A 86 -20.05 -5.20 -23.03
CA ARG A 86 -21.37 -5.70 -22.55
C ARG A 86 -21.78 -5.31 -21.11
N ARG A 87 -23.05 -5.62 -20.76
CA ARG A 87 -23.84 -5.28 -19.54
C ARG A 87 -23.07 -5.37 -18.21
N ALA A 88 -23.60 -4.65 -17.20
CA ALA A 88 -23.07 -4.53 -15.84
C ALA A 88 -22.66 -5.87 -15.19
N GLU A 89 -23.37 -6.96 -15.48
CA GLU A 89 -23.08 -8.31 -14.99
C GLU A 89 -21.71 -8.82 -15.42
N LYS A 90 -21.33 -8.63 -16.68
CA LYS A 90 -20.03 -9.11 -17.18
C LYS A 90 -18.87 -8.32 -16.57
N LYS A 91 -19.05 -7.00 -16.42
CA LYS A 91 -18.10 -6.13 -15.72
C LYS A 91 -17.96 -6.55 -14.26
N PHE A 92 -19.07 -6.88 -13.60
CA PHE A 92 -19.08 -7.38 -12.23
C PHE A 92 -18.36 -8.73 -12.11
N LEU A 93 -18.62 -9.67 -13.03
CA LEU A 93 -17.96 -10.98 -13.05
C LEU A 93 -16.45 -10.85 -13.22
N VAL A 94 -16.00 -10.10 -14.24
CA VAL A 94 -14.55 -9.86 -14.47
C VAL A 94 -13.92 -9.22 -13.23
N TYR A 95 -14.55 -8.21 -12.66
CA TYR A 95 -14.05 -7.57 -11.44
C TYR A 95 -13.96 -8.55 -10.27
N LYS A 96 -14.98 -9.38 -10.05
CA LYS A 96 -14.97 -10.41 -8.99
C LYS A 96 -13.84 -11.41 -9.20
N THR A 97 -13.61 -11.86 -10.44
CA THR A 97 -12.51 -12.75 -10.80
C THR A 97 -11.15 -12.13 -10.47
N LEU A 98 -10.93 -10.84 -10.81
CA LEU A 98 -9.70 -10.14 -10.46
C LEU A 98 -9.50 -10.00 -8.94
N ARG A 99 -10.60 -9.84 -8.18
CA ARG A 99 -10.54 -9.79 -6.71
C ARG A 99 -10.14 -11.11 -6.10
N VAL A 100 -10.61 -12.23 -6.65
CA VAL A 100 -10.16 -13.57 -6.26
C VAL A 100 -8.68 -13.74 -6.60
N LEU A 101 -8.29 -13.44 -7.84
CA LEU A 101 -6.90 -13.51 -8.30
C LEU A 101 -5.95 -12.70 -7.39
N LEU A 102 -6.36 -11.50 -6.97
CA LEU A 102 -5.59 -10.64 -6.07
C LEU A 102 -5.33 -11.29 -4.71
N GLN A 103 -6.26 -12.10 -4.20
CA GLN A 103 -6.23 -12.66 -2.84
C GLN A 103 -5.56 -14.04 -2.74
N ILE A 104 -5.19 -14.65 -3.86
CA ILE A 104 -4.50 -15.95 -3.88
C ILE A 104 -3.21 -15.86 -3.05
N THR A 105 -2.98 -16.87 -2.21
CA THR A 105 -1.86 -16.96 -1.27
C THR A 105 -0.71 -17.80 -1.80
N SER A 106 -1.01 -18.82 -2.62
CA SER A 106 0.01 -19.66 -3.27
C SER A 106 0.52 -19.01 -4.56
N VAL A 107 1.83 -18.98 -4.74
CA VAL A 107 2.46 -18.44 -5.97
C VAL A 107 2.11 -19.30 -7.18
N ASP A 108 2.12 -20.62 -7.04
CA ASP A 108 1.88 -21.55 -8.14
C ASP A 108 0.41 -21.55 -8.59
N GLU A 109 -0.51 -21.52 -7.61
CA GLU A 109 -1.93 -21.33 -7.86
C GLU A 109 -2.18 -19.98 -8.55
N PHE A 110 -1.53 -18.92 -8.07
CA PHE A 110 -1.67 -17.59 -8.64
C PHE A 110 -1.26 -17.54 -10.11
N LYS A 111 -0.11 -18.12 -10.47
CA LYS A 111 0.37 -18.15 -11.86
C LYS A 111 -0.61 -18.89 -12.76
N THR A 112 -1.07 -20.06 -12.32
CA THR A 112 -2.05 -20.87 -13.06
C THR A 112 -3.35 -20.11 -13.27
N CYS A 113 -3.90 -19.50 -12.21
CA CYS A 113 -5.12 -18.70 -12.30
C CYS A 113 -4.92 -17.43 -13.15
N GLN A 114 -3.75 -16.78 -13.08
CA GLN A 114 -3.45 -15.59 -13.87
C GLN A 114 -3.50 -15.91 -15.36
N ASP A 115 -2.85 -16.99 -15.80
CA ASP A 115 -2.83 -17.39 -17.20
C ASP A 115 -4.24 -17.75 -17.69
N GLN A 116 -5.00 -18.48 -16.89
CA GLN A 116 -6.40 -18.81 -17.21
C GLN A 116 -7.25 -17.55 -17.36
N VAL A 117 -7.16 -16.61 -16.41
CA VAL A 117 -7.92 -15.34 -16.46
C VAL A 117 -7.54 -14.53 -17.70
N ILE A 118 -6.25 -14.46 -18.06
CA ILE A 118 -5.82 -13.74 -19.26
C ILE A 118 -6.37 -14.40 -20.52
N ASN A 119 -6.31 -15.73 -20.61
CA ASN A 119 -6.82 -16.47 -21.76
C ASN A 119 -8.34 -16.29 -21.92
N ASP A 120 -9.10 -16.38 -20.82
CA ASP A 120 -10.55 -16.17 -20.83
C ASP A 120 -10.91 -14.74 -21.25
N LEU A 121 -10.17 -13.74 -20.75
CA LEU A 121 -10.38 -12.35 -21.11
C LEU A 121 -10.08 -12.07 -22.60
N LEU A 122 -9.07 -12.73 -23.18
CA LEU A 122 -8.65 -12.53 -24.57
C LEU A 122 -9.51 -13.33 -25.57
N LYS A 123 -10.06 -14.48 -25.17
CA LYS A 123 -10.90 -15.32 -26.02
C LYS A 123 -12.28 -14.71 -26.28
N ASP A 124 -12.79 -13.92 -25.34
CA ASP A 124 -14.11 -13.31 -25.43
C ASP A 124 -14.05 -11.89 -26.01
N GLU A 125 -14.83 -11.66 -27.07
CA GLU A 125 -14.81 -10.40 -27.84
C GLU A 125 -15.22 -9.18 -27.00
N ASP A 126 -16.07 -9.36 -25.98
CA ASP A 126 -16.51 -8.27 -25.11
C ASP A 126 -15.42 -7.84 -24.13
N THR A 127 -14.57 -8.78 -23.69
CA THR A 127 -13.53 -8.53 -22.68
C THR A 127 -12.15 -8.35 -23.29
N HIS A 128 -11.97 -8.65 -24.59
CA HIS A 128 -10.67 -8.63 -25.27
C HIS A 128 -9.87 -7.36 -25.03
N ALA A 129 -10.49 -6.18 -25.20
CA ALA A 129 -9.84 -4.89 -25.00
C ALA A 129 -9.39 -4.66 -23.53
N PHE A 130 -10.14 -5.20 -22.57
CA PHE A 130 -9.74 -5.21 -21.16
C PHE A 130 -8.62 -6.23 -20.89
N GLY A 131 -8.69 -7.41 -21.52
CA GLY A 131 -7.67 -8.45 -21.45
C GLY A 131 -6.30 -7.97 -21.90
N ILE A 132 -6.21 -7.26 -23.03
CA ILE A 132 -4.98 -6.62 -23.51
C ILE A 132 -4.44 -5.65 -22.45
N TYR A 133 -5.29 -4.75 -21.96
CA TYR A 133 -4.89 -3.80 -20.91
C TYR A 133 -4.36 -4.50 -19.66
N PHE A 134 -5.06 -5.51 -19.16
CA PHE A 134 -4.66 -6.23 -17.96
C PHE A 134 -3.33 -6.97 -18.15
N LYS A 135 -3.17 -7.65 -19.30
CA LYS A 135 -1.94 -8.34 -19.68
C LYS A 135 -0.75 -7.38 -19.75
N ASP A 136 -0.90 -6.27 -20.46
CA ASP A 136 0.22 -5.34 -20.67
C ASP A 136 0.59 -4.57 -19.41
N SER A 137 -0.39 -4.21 -18.57
CA SER A 137 -0.18 -3.33 -17.41
C SER A 137 0.09 -4.08 -16.09
N TYR A 138 -0.37 -5.33 -15.94
CA TYR A 138 -0.32 -6.03 -14.65
C TYR A 138 0.27 -7.45 -14.73
N SER A 139 0.10 -8.18 -15.84
CA SER A 139 0.54 -9.58 -15.90
C SER A 139 2.04 -9.73 -15.67
N LYS A 140 2.85 -8.92 -16.38
CA LYS A 140 4.31 -8.96 -16.37
C LYS A 140 4.98 -8.51 -15.07
N ARG A 141 4.20 -8.06 -14.08
CA ARG A 141 4.71 -7.51 -12.82
C ARG A 141 3.82 -7.90 -11.64
N SER A 142 3.40 -9.16 -11.61
CA SER A 142 2.52 -9.67 -10.56
C SER A 142 3.11 -9.58 -9.15
N GLU A 143 4.43 -9.63 -9.06
CA GLU A 143 5.25 -9.54 -7.86
C GLU A 143 5.04 -8.24 -7.09
N VAL A 144 4.71 -7.15 -7.81
CA VAL A 144 4.52 -5.84 -7.19
C VAL A 144 3.10 -5.63 -6.67
N TRP A 145 2.11 -6.47 -7.04
CA TRP A 145 0.72 -6.25 -6.65
C TRP A 145 -0.01 -7.43 -6.00
N ALA A 146 0.23 -8.68 -6.41
CA ALA A 146 -0.52 -9.84 -5.93
C ALA A 146 -0.21 -10.19 -4.46
N TYR A 147 -1.17 -10.80 -3.76
CA TYR A 147 -1.05 -11.03 -2.32
C TYR A 147 -0.02 -12.10 -1.97
N CYS A 148 0.09 -13.18 -2.75
CA CYS A 148 1.09 -14.24 -2.56
C CYS A 148 2.53 -13.70 -2.45
N TYR A 149 2.90 -12.66 -3.22
CA TYR A 149 4.23 -12.03 -3.18
C TYR A 149 4.40 -10.96 -2.08
N ARG A 150 3.32 -10.64 -1.35
CA ARG A 150 3.34 -9.73 -0.18
C ARG A 150 3.40 -10.48 1.14
N LEU A 151 3.14 -11.79 1.13
CA LEU A 151 3.19 -12.61 2.33
C LEU A 151 4.54 -12.43 3.02
N LYS A 152 4.50 -12.40 4.35
CA LYS A 152 5.68 -12.24 5.22
C LYS A 152 6.42 -10.90 5.11
N LYS A 153 6.01 -9.98 4.22
CA LYS A 153 6.59 -8.63 4.11
C LYS A 153 6.08 -7.62 5.15
N GLY A 154 5.28 -8.07 6.13
CA GLY A 154 4.84 -7.26 7.27
C GLY A 154 3.90 -6.09 6.93
N ILE A 155 3.28 -6.09 5.74
CA ILE A 155 2.60 -4.92 5.19
C ILE A 155 1.09 -5.12 5.07
N ASN A 156 0.35 -4.36 5.89
CA ASN A 156 -1.06 -4.06 5.68
C ASN A 156 -1.25 -2.53 5.56
N THR A 157 -0.47 -1.91 4.68
CA THR A 157 -0.39 -0.44 4.52
C THR A 157 -1.67 0.23 4.08
N ASN A 158 -2.60 -0.50 3.43
CA ASN A 158 -3.92 0.04 3.13
C ASN A 158 -4.63 0.48 4.41
N MET A 159 -4.55 -0.30 5.50
CA MET A 159 -5.16 0.09 6.78
C MET A 159 -4.52 1.36 7.35
N TYR A 160 -3.20 1.51 7.27
CA TYR A 160 -2.51 2.69 7.78
C TYR A 160 -2.86 3.95 6.99
N LEU A 161 -2.91 3.86 5.66
CA LEU A 161 -3.26 4.99 4.80
C LEU A 161 -4.73 5.39 4.98
N GLU A 162 -5.64 4.43 5.04
CA GLU A 162 -7.07 4.70 5.28
C GLU A 162 -7.31 5.27 6.69
N SER A 163 -6.63 4.74 7.71
CA SER A 163 -6.69 5.25 9.07
C SER A 163 -6.22 6.71 9.13
N PHE A 164 -5.06 7.01 8.52
CA PHE A 164 -4.56 8.37 8.46
C PHE A 164 -5.48 9.30 7.66
N HIS A 165 -6.05 8.83 6.55
CA HIS A 165 -6.99 9.61 5.75
C HIS A 165 -8.24 9.99 6.56
N LYS A 166 -8.76 9.06 7.39
CA LYS A 166 -9.89 9.34 8.32
C LYS A 166 -9.50 10.39 9.36
N VAL A 167 -8.31 10.28 9.95
CA VAL A 167 -7.78 11.29 10.89
C VAL A 167 -7.66 12.65 10.21
N LEU A 168 -7.01 12.73 9.07
CA LEU A 168 -6.85 13.98 8.32
C LEU A 168 -8.21 14.61 7.99
N LYS A 169 -9.17 13.80 7.54
CA LYS A 169 -10.54 14.26 7.27
C LYS A 169 -11.22 14.82 8.52
N HIS A 170 -11.03 14.20 9.69
CA HIS A 170 -11.58 14.69 10.95
C HIS A 170 -11.00 16.07 11.34
N TYR A 171 -9.68 16.27 11.24
CA TYR A 171 -9.04 17.56 11.53
C TYR A 171 -9.34 18.65 10.50
N LEU A 172 -9.92 18.27 9.36
CA LEU A 172 -10.43 19.18 8.33
C LEU A 172 -11.98 19.27 8.36
N GLU A 173 -12.61 18.80 9.44
CA GLU A 173 -14.08 18.83 9.64
C GLU A 173 -14.87 18.15 8.50
N GLY A 174 -14.28 17.16 7.84
CA GLY A 174 -14.90 16.49 6.70
C GLY A 174 -14.92 17.29 5.40
N LYS A 175 -14.42 18.53 5.40
CA LYS A 175 -14.49 19.46 4.27
C LYS A 175 -13.28 19.32 3.35
N LYS A 176 -13.49 19.51 2.04
CA LYS A 176 -12.40 19.74 1.10
C LYS A 176 -11.81 21.12 1.40
N CYS A 177 -10.58 21.14 1.92
CA CYS A 177 -9.88 22.39 2.21
C CYS A 177 -8.98 22.76 1.02
N GLN A 178 -9.21 23.92 0.40
CA GLN A 178 -8.30 24.47 -0.62
C GLN A 178 -7.25 25.41 0.00
N ARG A 179 -7.45 25.80 1.25
CA ARG A 179 -6.58 26.72 1.98
C ARG A 179 -5.38 25.99 2.56
N LEU A 180 -4.20 26.28 2.02
CA LEU A 180 -2.95 25.64 2.41
C LEU A 180 -2.63 25.87 3.90
N ASP A 181 -2.83 27.09 4.40
CA ASP A 181 -2.57 27.46 5.78
C ASP A 181 -3.37 26.61 6.78
N LYS A 182 -4.65 26.35 6.48
CA LYS A 182 -5.51 25.47 7.29
C LYS A 182 -5.00 24.03 7.27
N ILE A 183 -4.59 23.52 6.11
CA ILE A 183 -4.06 22.16 5.98
C ILE A 183 -2.76 22.01 6.76
N ILE A 184 -1.84 22.98 6.66
CA ILE A 184 -0.58 22.99 7.41
C ILE A 184 -0.87 22.96 8.91
N ASN A 185 -1.76 23.82 9.40
CA ASN A 185 -2.16 23.84 10.81
C ASN A 185 -2.75 22.48 11.26
N SER A 186 -3.66 21.89 10.48
CA SER A 186 -4.23 20.58 10.78
C SER A 186 -3.18 19.47 10.82
N VAL A 187 -2.24 19.45 9.87
CA VAL A 187 -1.13 18.49 9.86
C VAL A 187 -0.21 18.66 11.07
N MET A 188 0.11 19.90 11.45
CA MET A 188 0.93 20.19 12.63
C MET A 188 0.25 19.71 13.92
N LYS A 189 -1.07 19.92 14.05
CA LYS A 189 -1.86 19.38 15.18
C LYS A 189 -1.84 17.85 15.20
N ILE A 190 -2.05 17.20 14.05
CA ILE A 190 -1.99 15.73 13.95
C ILE A 190 -0.62 15.21 14.40
N ASN A 191 0.48 15.83 13.95
CA ASN A 191 1.83 15.44 14.35
C ASN A 191 2.05 15.59 15.87
N ARG A 192 1.60 16.70 16.45
CA ARG A 192 1.64 16.91 17.91
C ARG A 192 0.92 15.79 18.65
N ASP A 193 -0.27 15.41 18.19
CA ASP A 193 -1.08 14.38 18.83
C ASP A 193 -0.49 12.98 18.65
N ILE A 194 0.15 12.70 17.51
CA ILE A 194 0.88 11.45 17.28
C ILE A 194 2.07 11.34 18.24
N ILE A 195 2.86 12.41 18.38
CA ILE A 195 4.01 12.44 19.30
C ILE A 195 3.52 12.28 20.74
N LEU A 196 2.48 12.99 21.16
CA LEU A 196 1.92 12.87 22.50
C LEU A 196 1.42 11.45 22.79
N LYS A 197 0.68 10.84 21.86
CA LYS A 197 0.23 9.45 21.97
C LYS A 197 1.41 8.48 22.10
N ARG A 198 2.51 8.72 21.40
CA ARG A 198 3.74 7.92 21.53
C ARG A 198 4.38 8.09 22.90
N LEU A 199 4.53 9.32 23.40
CA LEU A 199 5.09 9.60 24.72
C LEU A 199 4.27 8.94 25.85
N ILE A 200 2.94 8.96 25.74
CA ILE A 200 2.06 8.28 26.71
C ILE A 200 2.29 6.77 26.71
N LYS A 201 2.51 6.15 25.53
CA LYS A 201 2.81 4.71 25.46
C LYS A 201 4.15 4.38 26.10
N ILE A 202 5.16 5.23 25.88
CA ILE A 202 6.49 5.09 26.49
C ILE A 202 6.39 5.22 28.01
N SER A 203 5.71 6.26 28.52
CA SER A 203 5.59 6.48 29.97
C SER A 203 4.82 5.40 30.69
N LYS A 204 3.85 4.76 30.02
CA LYS A 204 3.09 3.61 30.54
C LYS A 204 3.79 2.27 30.33
N ASN A 205 5.02 2.25 29.82
CA ASN A 205 5.78 1.05 29.47
C ASN A 205 4.96 0.05 28.63
N VAL A 206 4.18 0.57 27.67
CA VAL A 206 3.34 -0.27 26.82
C VAL A 206 4.24 -1.11 25.92
N MET A 207 4.00 -2.42 25.88
CA MET A 207 4.72 -3.34 25.01
C MET A 207 4.60 -2.94 23.52
N THR A 208 5.74 -2.94 22.84
CA THR A 208 5.87 -2.79 21.39
C THR A 208 5.23 -3.96 20.65
N SER A 209 4.98 -3.80 19.35
CA SER A 209 4.44 -4.88 18.52
C SER A 209 5.38 -6.08 18.43
N LYS A 210 6.68 -5.87 18.54
CA LYS A 210 7.67 -6.96 18.54
C LYS A 210 7.57 -7.76 19.83
N GLU A 211 7.57 -7.09 20.98
CA GLU A 211 7.46 -7.75 22.29
C GLU A 211 6.15 -8.51 22.44
N LYS A 212 5.03 -7.95 21.97
CA LYS A 212 3.74 -8.65 21.96
C LYS A 212 3.80 -9.95 21.17
N LYS A 213 4.36 -9.93 19.95
CA LYS A 213 4.52 -11.15 19.14
C LYS A 213 5.42 -12.19 19.78
N ILE A 214 6.47 -11.76 20.49
CA ILE A 214 7.35 -12.66 21.24
C ILE A 214 6.56 -13.33 22.36
N CYS A 215 5.85 -12.55 23.17
CA CYS A 215 5.02 -13.05 24.25
C CYS A 215 3.93 -14.02 23.74
N GLU A 216 3.20 -13.64 22.69
CA GLU A 216 2.20 -14.50 22.02
C GLU A 216 2.81 -15.80 21.48
N SER A 217 4.05 -15.75 20.99
CA SER A 217 4.74 -16.96 20.50
C SER A 217 5.19 -17.86 21.64
N HIS A 218 5.65 -17.27 22.75
CA HIS A 218 5.98 -18.00 23.97
C HIS A 218 4.76 -18.72 24.54
N THR A 219 3.64 -18.00 24.75
CA THR A 219 2.39 -18.58 25.26
C THR A 219 1.86 -19.68 24.35
N ARG A 220 1.96 -19.52 23.02
CA ARG A 220 1.62 -20.58 22.07
C ARG A 220 2.55 -21.79 22.20
N GLY A 221 3.85 -21.57 22.39
CA GLY A 221 4.82 -22.64 22.63
C GLY A 221 4.52 -23.44 23.90
N GLU A 222 4.17 -22.76 24.99
CA GLU A 222 3.80 -23.41 26.27
C GLU A 222 2.54 -24.27 26.14
N SER A 223 1.61 -23.89 25.26
CA SER A 223 0.40 -24.68 24.99
C SER A 223 0.62 -25.89 24.07
N ILE A 224 1.82 -26.08 23.51
CA ILE A 224 2.16 -27.29 22.75
C ILE A 224 2.51 -28.38 23.76
N THR A 225 1.55 -29.25 24.05
CA THR A 225 1.74 -30.42 24.90
C THR A 225 2.78 -31.37 24.28
N THR A 226 3.65 -31.95 25.11
CA THR A 226 4.73 -32.88 24.73
C THR A 226 4.26 -34.21 24.13
N SER A 227 2.95 -34.43 23.96
CA SER A 227 2.34 -35.68 23.47
C SER A 227 2.20 -35.73 21.94
N SER A 228 3.02 -35.01 21.18
CA SER A 228 2.98 -35.00 19.72
C SER A 228 4.37 -34.95 19.06
N ILE A 229 5.38 -35.50 19.74
CA ILE A 229 6.67 -35.85 19.16
C ILE A 229 6.79 -37.37 19.16
#